data_AF-A0ABD0RQJ6-F1
#
_entry.id   AF-A0ABD0RQJ6-F1
#
_cell.length_a   1.000
_cell.length_b   1.000
_cell.length_c   1.000
_cell.angle_alpha   90.00
_cell.angle_beta   90.00
_cell.angle_gamma   90.00
#
_symmetry.space_group_name_H-M   'P 1'
#
loop_
_entity.id
_entity.type
_entity.pdbx_description
1 polymer ?
#
loop_
_entity_poly.entity_id
_entity_poly.type
_entity_poly.pdbx_seq_one_letter_code
_entity_poly.pdbx_strand_id
1 'polypeptide(L)'
;MELQESGAVKEEPCGRPALLEYSGYCTVHYKECLVELINSNALDPVVLLDVAELRAEMDRWKVPVPDKQPLEPDQRYEDRLRQ
;
A
#
# COMPACT_ATOMS: atom_id res chain seq x y z
N MET A 1 12.19 -1.89 -16.94
CA MET A 1 12.29 -2.88 -18.02
C MET A 1 11.41 -4.05 -17.60
N GLU A 2 10.68 -4.66 -18.52
CA GLU A 2 9.85 -5.83 -18.25
C GLU A 2 10.43 -7.03 -19.02
N LEU A 3 10.38 -8.20 -18.39
CA LEU A 3 10.80 -9.44 -19.03
C LEU A 3 9.64 -10.01 -19.86
N GLN A 4 9.84 -10.18 -21.17
CA GLN A 4 8.85 -10.87 -22.01
C GLN A 4 9.20 -12.34 -22.18
N GLU A 5 8.24 -13.22 -21.86
CA GLU A 5 8.38 -14.68 -21.97
C GLU A 5 7.93 -15.26 -23.32
N SER A 6 7.72 -14.41 -24.33
CA SER A 6 7.40 -14.83 -25.70
C SER A 6 8.62 -15.43 -26.42
N GLY A 7 8.91 -16.69 -26.13
CA GLY A 7 9.86 -17.55 -26.84
C GLY A 7 11.32 -17.38 -26.43
N ALA A 8 11.86 -16.16 -26.47
CA ALA A 8 13.19 -15.84 -25.96
C ALA A 8 13.06 -14.77 -24.88
N VAL A 9 13.64 -15.03 -23.70
CA VAL A 9 13.67 -14.10 -22.57
C VAL A 9 14.41 -12.84 -23.00
N LYS A 10 13.67 -11.73 -23.16
CA LYS A 10 14.22 -10.43 -23.55
C LYS A 10 13.70 -9.35 -22.62
N GLU A 11 14.60 -8.48 -22.18
CA GLU A 11 14.23 -7.27 -21.44
C GLU A 11 13.81 -6.18 -22.42
N GLU A 12 12.59 -5.69 -22.26
CA GLU A 12 12.01 -4.64 -23.10
C GLU A 12 11.56 -3.46 -22.23
N PRO A 13 11.49 -2.24 -22.79
CA PRO A 13 10.83 -1.13 -22.12
C PRO A 13 9.35 -1.47 -21.95
N CYS A 14 8.73 -1.02 -20.85
CA CYS A 14 7.34 -1.41 -20.54
C CYS A 14 6.32 -0.94 -21.59
N GLY A 15 6.63 0.10 -22.36
CA GLY A 15 5.78 0.64 -23.43
C GLY A 15 4.47 1.31 -22.98
N ARG A 16 4.15 1.30 -21.68
CA ARG A 16 2.93 1.93 -21.13
C ARG A 16 3.07 3.46 -21.08
N PRO A 17 1.97 4.24 -21.12
CA PRO A 17 2.01 5.70 -21.09
C PRO A 17 2.76 6.24 -19.88
N ALA A 18 3.72 7.12 -20.13
CA ALA A 18 4.52 7.80 -19.13
C ALA A 18 4.00 9.23 -18.92
N LEU A 19 3.69 9.57 -17.68
CA LEU A 19 3.24 10.92 -17.31
C LEU A 19 4.42 11.74 -16.79
N LEU A 20 4.44 13.04 -17.10
CA LEU A 20 5.53 13.93 -16.68
C LEU A 20 5.54 14.09 -15.15
N GLU A 21 4.35 14.13 -14.55
CA GLU A 21 4.13 14.19 -13.10
C GLU A 21 4.66 12.95 -12.38
N TYR A 22 4.78 11.83 -13.10
CA TYR A 22 5.35 10.58 -12.61
C TYR A 22 6.81 10.42 -13.03
N SER A 23 7.51 11.53 -13.27
CA SER A 23 8.93 11.55 -13.67
C SER A 23 9.25 10.71 -14.91
N GLY A 24 8.29 10.56 -15.83
CA GLY A 24 8.46 9.75 -17.04
C GLY A 24 8.28 8.24 -16.84
N TYR A 25 7.81 7.80 -15.67
CA TYR A 25 7.34 6.43 -15.44
C TYR A 25 5.87 6.28 -15.83
N CYS A 26 5.47 5.05 -16.17
CA CYS A 26 4.05 4.71 -16.18
C CYS A 26 3.53 4.57 -14.76
N THR A 27 2.20 4.64 -14.57
CA THR A 27 1.58 4.61 -13.22
C THR A 27 1.99 3.40 -12.38
N VAL A 28 2.20 2.23 -13.01
CA VAL A 28 2.60 1.01 -12.30
C VAL A 28 4.03 1.13 -11.77
N HIS A 29 5.00 1.38 -12.66
CA HIS A 29 6.41 1.53 -12.27
C HIS A 29 6.63 2.72 -11.33
N TYR A 30 5.87 3.80 -11.50
CA TYR A 30 5.94 4.93 -10.57
C TYR A 30 5.54 4.50 -9.16
N LYS A 31 4.44 3.75 -9.01
CA LYS A 31 4.03 3.20 -7.72
C LYS A 31 5.04 2.21 -7.15
N GLU A 32 5.64 1.36 -7.98
CA GLU A 32 6.70 0.43 -7.55
C GLU A 32 7.90 1.20 -6.98
N CYS A 33 8.40 2.22 -7.66
CA CYS A 33 9.48 3.06 -7.14
C CYS A 33 9.11 3.74 -5.82
N LEU A 34 7.87 4.22 -5.67
CA LEU A 34 7.41 4.80 -4.40
C LEU A 34 7.35 3.74 -3.28
N VAL A 35 6.88 2.53 -3.59
CA VAL A 35 6.84 1.42 -2.63
C VAL A 35 8.25 0.97 -2.23
N GLU A 36 9.23 0.97 -3.13
CA GLU A 36 10.63 0.72 -2.80
C GLU A 36 11.18 1.75 -1.79
N LEU A 37 10.84 3.03 -1.96
CA LEU A 37 11.20 4.08 -1.01
C LEU A 37 10.52 3.88 0.35
N ILE A 38 9.22 3.55 0.37
CA ILE A 38 8.48 3.22 1.60
C ILE A 38 9.15 2.06 2.34
N ASN A 39 9.45 0.97 1.63
CA ASN A 39 10.04 -0.25 2.20
C ASN A 39 11.47 -0.02 2.70
N SER A 40 12.30 0.69 1.93
CA SER A 40 13.69 0.98 2.31
C SER A 40 13.81 1.87 3.56
N ASN A 41 12.78 2.67 3.83
CA ASN A 41 12.68 3.51 5.02
C ASN A 41 11.83 2.89 6.14
N ALA A 42 11.36 1.65 5.97
CA ALA A 42 10.48 0.95 6.92
C ALA A 42 9.26 1.78 7.35
N LEU A 43 8.68 2.54 6.41
CA LEU A 43 7.48 3.34 6.68
C LEU A 43 6.26 2.43 6.76
N ASP A 44 5.50 2.55 7.84
CA ASP A 44 4.28 1.77 8.04
C ASP A 44 3.05 2.50 7.43
N PRO A 45 2.37 1.93 6.43
CA PRO A 45 1.16 2.51 5.84
C PRO A 45 -0.01 2.64 6.83
N VAL A 46 0.00 1.92 7.95
CA VAL A 46 -1.06 1.92 8.98
C VAL A 46 -1.41 3.33 9.47
N VAL A 47 -0.46 4.26 9.44
CA VAL A 47 -0.68 5.67 9.83
C VAL A 47 -1.65 6.42 8.91
N LEU A 48 -1.88 5.92 7.69
CA LEU A 48 -2.76 6.52 6.69
C LEU A 48 -4.13 5.83 6.59
N LEU A 49 -4.26 4.64 7.16
CA LEU A 49 -5.48 3.84 7.05
C LEU A 49 -6.61 4.46 7.88
N ASP A 50 -7.83 4.41 7.37
CA ASP A 50 -9.02 4.74 8.15
C ASP A 50 -9.48 3.57 9.05
N VAL A 51 -10.51 3.80 9.87
CA VAL A 51 -11.06 2.78 10.78
C VAL A 51 -11.55 1.53 10.05
N ALA A 52 -12.14 1.66 8.85
CA ALA A 52 -12.63 0.51 8.10
C ALA A 52 -11.46 -0.32 7.54
N GLU A 53 -10.44 0.36 7.02
CA GLU A 53 -9.21 -0.25 6.51
C GLU A 53 -8.42 -0.94 7.62
N LEU A 54 -8.29 -0.34 8.80
CA LEU A 54 -7.66 -0.96 9.97
C LEU A 54 -8.34 -2.26 10.37
N ARG A 55 -9.68 -2.26 10.44
CA ARG A 55 -10.45 -3.47 10.78
C ARG A 55 -10.30 -4.56 9.72
N ALA A 56 -10.27 -4.19 8.44
CA ALA A 56 -10.06 -5.13 7.35
C ALA A 56 -8.64 -5.75 7.42
N GLU A 57 -7.64 -4.95 7.74
CA GLU A 57 -6.26 -5.39 7.90
C GLU A 57 -6.12 -6.36 9.09
N MET A 58 -6.71 -6.04 10.24
CA MET A 58 -6.73 -6.92 11.40
C MET A 58 -7.43 -8.27 11.09
N ASP A 59 -8.58 -8.26 10.40
CA ASP A 59 -9.26 -9.50 9.99
C ASP A 59 -8.42 -10.33 9.01
N ARG A 60 -7.74 -9.67 8.06
CA ARG A 60 -6.82 -10.30 7.10
C ARG A 60 -5.72 -11.08 7.81
N TRP A 61 -5.15 -10.50 8.87
CA TRP A 61 -4.12 -11.12 9.70
C TRP A 61 -4.65 -11.99 10.83
N LYS A 62 -5.97 -12.18 10.94
CA LYS A 62 -6.63 -12.94 12.02
C LYS A 62 -6.30 -12.41 13.42
N VAL A 63 -6.07 -11.11 13.52
CA VAL A 63 -5.96 -10.38 14.79
C VAL A 63 -7.36 -10.05 15.29
N PRO A 64 -7.69 -10.31 16.56
CA PRO A 64 -9.00 -9.95 17.12
C PRO A 64 -9.25 -8.45 16.99
N VAL A 65 -10.33 -8.07 16.31
CA VAL A 65 -10.75 -6.68 16.16
C VAL A 65 -11.50 -6.26 17.43
N PRO A 66 -11.00 -5.27 18.20
CA PRO A 66 -11.72 -4.76 19.35
C PRO A 66 -13.03 -4.09 18.93
N ASP A 67 -14.10 -4.32 19.67
CA ASP A 67 -15.34 -3.56 19.49
C ASP A 67 -15.24 -2.16 20.12
N LYS A 68 -15.93 -1.20 19.51
CA LYS A 68 -16.08 0.15 20.05
C LYS A 68 -17.01 0.11 21.27
N GLN A 69 -16.58 0.71 22.38
CA GLN A 69 -17.42 0.77 23.57
C GLN A 69 -18.49 1.87 23.44
N PRO A 70 -19.68 1.73 24.07
CA PRO A 70 -20.81 2.64 23.86
C PRO A 70 -20.55 4.13 24.14
N LEU A 71 -19.58 4.44 25.02
CA LEU A 71 -19.23 5.81 25.43
C LEU A 71 -17.80 6.19 25.01
N GLU A 72 -17.17 5.39 24.16
CA GLU A 72 -15.82 5.64 23.70
C GLU A 72 -15.80 6.68 22.57
N PRO A 73 -15.00 7.75 22.70
CA PRO A 73 -14.78 8.69 21.60
C PRO A 73 -14.16 8.00 20.39
N ASP A 74 -14.53 8.44 19.17
CA ASP A 74 -14.01 7.85 17.92
C ASP A 74 -12.49 7.82 17.87
N GLN A 75 -11.83 8.94 18.21
CA GLN A 75 -10.37 9.02 18.25
C GLN A 75 -9.75 7.96 19.17
N ARG A 76 -10.34 7.73 20.35
CA ARG A 76 -9.80 6.77 21.31
C ARG A 76 -9.96 5.33 20.83
N TYR A 77 -11.10 5.03 20.19
CA TYR A 77 -11.32 3.73 19.56
C TYR A 77 -10.32 3.51 18.42
N GLU A 78 -10.15 4.52 17.58
CA GLU A 78 -9.24 4.52 16.45
C GLU A 78 -7.76 4.36 16.89
N ASP A 79 -7.34 5.04 17.97
CA ASP A 79 -6.00 4.89 18.56
C ASP A 79 -5.76 3.45 19.07
N ARG A 80 -6.78 2.78 19.60
CA ARG A 80 -6.68 1.37 20.03
C ARG A 80 -6.55 0.39 18.87
N LEU A 81 -7.11 0.72 17.71
CA LEU A 81 -6.95 -0.12 16.51
C LEU A 81 -5.54 -0.07 15.92
N ARG A 82 -4.73 0.93 16.31
CA ARG A 82 -3.33 1.10 15.87
C ARG A 82 -2.28 0.60 16.86
N GLN A 83 -2.70 0.03 18.00
CA GLN A 83 -1.81 -0.54 19.03
C GLN A 83 -1.61 -2.03 18.83
#